data_AF-A0A8C4XC81-F1
#
_entry.id   AF-A0A8C4XC81-F1
#
_cell.length_a   1.000
_cell.length_b   1.000
_cell.length_c   1.000
_cell.angle_alpha   90.00
_cell.angle_beta   90.00
_cell.angle_gamma   90.00
#
_symmetry.space_group_name_H-M   'P 1'
#
loop_
_entity.id
_entity.type
_entity.pdbx_description
1 polymer ?
#
loop_
_entity_poly.entity_id
_entity_poly.type
_entity_poly.pdbx_seq_one_letter_code
_entity_poly.pdbx_strand_id
1 'polypeptide(L)'
;MKSFGSASHFIYVNPVDISDAKKWLGLHQLNNGCFMNVGKLFHSGMKGGVNDEISLTAYIATALLELDTPFTVSNGFKDLACLRSSLDNVTDIYTKVLLSYMFTLAKDEEARIEHILVSYQVLIVSPIATDGFLHWQRAGTNNNDLSVQVEMTSYVLLALLSGPPLPGFDINYASKIVQWLVHQQNSQGGFSSTQDTIVALQALAPYAAQVFKPEGSSTVTISSAKGFQTQFHVDQINRLLYQEKVLQEVPGEYTIETKGNMCYIQMYNIVFYLVFHIFSYNGNRQRTNMVIINVKLLSGYSVNKFSLAMVRFKIQMNASCLFPQLVQKQPMTFTLTIEEEIPVKNIKPATVKIYDYYQPSKSLKYAIFIVP
;
A
#
# COMPACT_ATOMS: atom_id res chain seq x y z
N MET A 1 15.98 -4.49 11.05
CA MET A 1 17.35 -4.16 10.60
C MET A 1 17.34 -3.09 9.51
N LYS A 2 16.78 -3.35 8.31
CA LYS A 2 16.64 -2.36 7.21
C LYS A 2 16.22 -0.96 7.70
N SER A 3 15.06 -0.86 8.34
CA SER A 3 14.51 0.41 8.81
C SER A 3 15.43 1.16 9.78
N PHE A 4 16.07 0.43 10.71
CA PHE A 4 16.98 1.02 11.68
C PHE A 4 18.26 1.54 11.04
N GLY A 5 18.84 0.82 10.09
CA GLY A 5 20.03 1.32 9.40
C GLY A 5 19.72 2.45 8.43
N SER A 6 18.58 2.44 7.72
CA SER A 6 18.15 3.62 6.96
C SER A 6 17.96 4.83 7.88
N ALA A 7 17.32 4.66 9.04
CA ALA A 7 17.11 5.73 10.01
C ALA A 7 18.41 6.26 10.64
N SER A 8 19.46 5.43 10.74
CA SER A 8 20.74 5.81 11.34
C SER A 8 21.44 7.02 10.68
N HIS A 9 21.06 7.35 9.44
CA HIS A 9 21.52 8.54 8.73
C HIS A 9 20.91 9.85 9.26
N PHE A 10 19.79 9.77 9.98
CA PHE A 10 19.00 10.92 10.40
C PHE A 10 18.81 11.00 11.92
N ILE A 11 18.80 9.85 12.60
CA ILE A 11 18.65 9.73 14.05
C ILE A 11 19.70 8.77 14.60
N TYR A 12 20.10 8.95 15.85
CA TYR A 12 21.02 8.02 16.50
C TYR A 12 20.36 6.64 16.65
N VAL A 13 21.02 5.62 16.13
CA VAL A 13 20.71 4.21 16.32
C VAL A 13 21.98 3.54 16.81
N ASN A 14 21.90 2.78 17.90
CA ASN A 14 23.07 2.10 18.45
C ASN A 14 23.60 1.08 17.41
N PRO A 15 24.85 1.23 16.93
CA PRO A 15 25.40 0.35 15.89
C PRO A 15 25.52 -1.11 16.36
N VAL A 16 25.59 -1.35 17.67
CA VAL A 16 25.62 -2.70 18.25
C VAL A 16 24.34 -3.46 17.93
N ASP A 17 23.17 -2.82 18.01
CA ASP A 17 21.89 -3.47 17.73
C ASP A 17 21.80 -3.97 16.28
N ILE A 18 22.36 -3.20 15.34
CA ILE A 18 22.44 -3.58 13.93
C ILE A 18 23.45 -4.72 13.74
N SER A 19 24.62 -4.64 14.39
CA SER A 19 25.65 -5.68 14.32
C SER A 19 25.17 -7.02 14.88
N ASP A 20 24.49 -7.01 16.03
CA ASP A 20 23.93 -8.21 16.65
C ASP A 20 22.84 -8.83 15.79
N ALA A 21 22.00 -8.03 15.14
CA ALA A 21 21.02 -8.51 14.18
C ALA A 21 21.68 -9.19 12.96
N LYS A 22 22.75 -8.60 12.40
CA LYS A 22 23.53 -9.22 11.31
C LYS A 22 24.15 -10.54 11.76
N LYS A 23 24.74 -10.59 12.96
CA LYS A 23 25.32 -11.81 13.53
C LYS A 23 24.26 -12.90 13.71
N TRP A 24 23.07 -12.55 14.19
CA TRP A 24 21.96 -13.49 14.33
C TRP A 24 21.53 -14.07 12.98
N LEU A 25 21.45 -13.24 11.93
CA LEU A 25 21.16 -13.73 10.57
C LEU A 25 22.22 -14.73 10.09
N GLY A 26 23.51 -14.43 10.35
CA GLY A 26 24.63 -15.32 9.97
C GLY A 26 24.59 -16.69 10.62
N LEU A 27 24.10 -16.77 11.86
CA LEU A 27 23.92 -18.06 12.55
C LEU A 27 22.82 -18.93 11.94
N HIS A 28 21.94 -18.35 11.12
CA HIS A 28 20.82 -19.05 10.48
C HIS A 28 20.98 -19.15 8.95
N GLN A 29 22.21 -18.97 8.45
CA GLN A 29 22.57 -19.27 7.07
C GLN A 29 22.84 -20.78 6.91
N LEU A 30 22.23 -21.38 5.89
CA LEU A 30 22.40 -22.77 5.52
C LEU A 30 23.76 -23.00 4.85
N ASN A 31 24.17 -24.26 4.73
CA ASN A 31 25.45 -24.63 4.10
C ASN A 31 25.53 -24.23 2.62
N ASN A 32 24.39 -24.18 1.92
CA ASN A 32 24.28 -23.71 0.53
C ASN A 32 24.37 -22.17 0.42
N GLY A 33 24.35 -21.43 1.54
CA GLY A 33 24.38 -19.97 1.60
C GLY A 33 23.00 -19.30 1.67
N CYS A 34 21.91 -20.02 1.48
CA CYS A 34 20.56 -19.46 1.65
C CYS A 34 20.20 -19.30 3.13
N PHE A 35 19.21 -18.46 3.44
CA PHE A 35 18.76 -18.24 4.82
C PHE A 35 17.61 -19.16 5.19
N MET A 36 17.71 -19.78 6.36
CA MET A 36 16.62 -20.59 6.90
C MET A 36 15.44 -19.71 7.34
N ASN A 37 14.22 -20.16 7.05
CA ASN A 37 13.02 -19.53 7.60
C ASN A 37 12.83 -19.93 9.07
N VAL A 38 12.99 -18.96 9.98
CA VAL A 38 12.94 -19.18 11.43
C VAL A 38 11.78 -18.41 12.05
N GLY A 39 10.97 -19.11 12.85
CA GLY A 39 9.85 -18.52 13.59
C GLY A 39 8.50 -18.62 12.87
N LYS A 40 7.51 -17.90 13.38
CA LYS A 40 6.14 -17.84 12.82
C LYS A 40 5.67 -16.39 12.76
N LEU A 41 5.12 -16.00 11.63
CA LEU A 41 4.44 -14.72 11.47
C LEU A 41 2.97 -14.87 11.86
N PHE A 42 2.50 -14.04 12.79
CA PHE A 42 1.08 -14.02 13.17
C PHE A 42 0.20 -13.34 12.11
N HIS A 43 0.76 -12.38 11.35
CA HIS A 43 0.10 -11.72 10.23
C HIS A 43 0.88 -11.94 8.93
N SER A 44 0.42 -12.88 8.11
CA SER A 44 1.01 -13.18 6.80
C SER A 44 0.91 -12.03 5.80
N GLY A 45 -0.06 -11.11 5.97
CA GLY A 45 -0.16 -9.89 5.16
C GLY A 45 1.03 -8.94 5.28
N MET A 46 1.87 -9.07 6.32
CA MET A 46 3.11 -8.31 6.47
C MET A 46 4.31 -8.95 5.74
N LYS A 47 4.16 -10.20 5.28
CA LYS A 47 5.20 -10.95 4.58
C LYS A 47 5.39 -10.47 3.13
N GLY A 48 4.37 -9.82 2.56
CA GLY A 48 4.34 -9.50 1.13
C GLY A 48 4.28 -10.78 0.28
N GLY A 49 4.85 -10.72 -0.92
CA GLY A 49 4.87 -11.85 -1.87
C GLY A 49 5.89 -12.96 -1.59
N VAL A 50 6.73 -12.83 -0.57
CA VAL A 50 7.79 -13.80 -0.20
C VAL A 50 7.15 -15.13 0.19
N ASN A 51 7.53 -16.24 -0.44
CA ASN A 51 6.85 -17.54 -0.24
C ASN A 51 7.75 -18.76 -0.04
N ASP A 52 9.05 -18.66 -0.34
CA ASP A 52 10.00 -19.78 -0.30
C ASP A 52 11.37 -19.34 0.24
N GLU A 53 12.31 -20.29 0.33
CA GLU A 53 13.68 -20.05 0.80
C GLU A 53 14.43 -19.05 -0.08
N ILE A 54 14.22 -19.10 -1.41
CA ILE A 54 14.92 -18.24 -2.37
C ILE A 54 14.44 -16.80 -2.23
N SER A 55 13.13 -16.57 -2.24
CA SER A 55 12.53 -15.25 -2.06
C SER A 55 12.85 -14.66 -0.68
N LEU A 56 12.90 -15.48 0.38
CA LEU A 56 13.36 -15.02 1.69
C LEU A 56 14.83 -14.61 1.67
N THR A 57 15.68 -15.43 1.07
CA THR A 57 17.11 -15.15 0.94
C THR A 57 17.34 -13.88 0.13
N ALA A 58 16.63 -13.70 -0.98
CA ALA A 58 16.67 -12.49 -1.79
C ALA A 58 16.21 -11.26 -1.01
N TYR A 59 15.16 -11.38 -0.20
CA TYR A 59 14.68 -10.28 0.66
C TYR A 59 15.73 -9.86 1.69
N ILE A 60 16.35 -10.84 2.37
CA ILE A 60 17.41 -10.58 3.37
C ILE A 60 18.64 -9.98 2.69
N ALA A 61 19.08 -10.53 1.56
CA ALA A 61 20.21 -10.02 0.80
C ALA A 61 19.97 -8.57 0.34
N THR A 62 18.78 -8.28 -0.19
CA THR A 62 18.37 -6.91 -0.55
C THR A 62 18.46 -5.96 0.64
N ALA A 63 17.92 -6.35 1.79
CA ALA A 63 17.98 -5.55 3.00
C ALA A 63 19.40 -5.32 3.50
N LEU A 64 20.30 -6.31 3.36
CA LEU A 64 21.73 -6.15 3.70
C LEU A 64 22.45 -5.21 2.73
N LEU A 65 22.17 -5.32 1.43
CA LEU A 65 22.75 -4.46 0.39
C LEU A 65 22.31 -3.00 0.53
N GLU A 66 21.06 -2.74 0.91
CA GLU A 66 20.57 -1.39 1.18
C GLU A 66 21.20 -0.74 2.42
N LEU A 67 21.76 -1.55 3.33
CA LEU A 67 22.39 -1.07 4.56
C LEU A 67 23.86 -0.71 4.37
N ASP A 68 24.60 -1.49 3.59
CA ASP A 68 26.06 -1.43 3.54
C ASP A 68 26.56 -0.82 2.21
N THR A 69 26.45 0.50 2.06
CA THR A 69 27.05 1.22 0.93
C THR A 69 28.27 2.07 1.33
N PRO A 70 29.44 1.91 0.65
CA PRO A 70 29.68 0.94 -0.42
C PRO A 70 29.88 -0.47 0.14
N PHE A 71 29.34 -1.46 -0.57
CA PHE A 71 29.42 -2.88 -0.27
C PHE A 71 30.89 -3.30 -0.19
N THR A 72 31.46 -3.33 1.01
CA THR A 72 32.62 -4.17 1.24
C THR A 72 32.12 -5.59 1.07
N VAL A 73 32.65 -6.28 0.07
CA VAL A 73 32.45 -7.71 -0.31
C VAL A 73 32.74 -8.70 0.85
N SER A 74 32.81 -8.22 2.10
CA SER A 74 33.32 -8.88 3.27
C SER A 74 32.35 -8.78 4.46
N ASN A 75 31.05 -9.07 4.27
CA ASN A 75 30.22 -9.49 5.41
C ASN A 75 30.16 -11.01 5.59
N GLY A 76 30.91 -11.78 4.78
CA GLY A 76 31.05 -13.23 4.96
C GLY A 76 29.78 -14.05 4.68
N PHE A 77 28.68 -13.42 4.26
CA PHE A 77 27.48 -14.13 3.83
C PHE A 77 27.69 -14.75 2.45
N LYS A 78 27.19 -15.99 2.29
CA LYS A 78 27.21 -16.75 1.03
C LYS A 78 25.86 -16.69 0.29
N ASP A 79 25.05 -15.70 0.60
CA ASP A 79 23.70 -15.50 0.07
C ASP A 79 23.71 -15.25 -1.43
N LEU A 80 24.58 -14.37 -1.93
CA LEU A 80 24.73 -14.12 -3.37
C LEU A 80 25.11 -15.40 -4.14
N ALA A 81 25.99 -16.25 -3.57
CA ALA A 81 26.37 -17.52 -4.18
C ALA A 81 25.16 -18.48 -4.25
N CYS A 82 24.35 -18.57 -3.19
CA CYS A 82 23.14 -19.38 -3.20
C CYS A 82 22.15 -18.90 -4.26
N LEU A 83 21.90 -17.58 -4.31
CA LEU A 83 20.96 -16.98 -5.25
C LEU A 83 21.42 -17.14 -6.70
N ARG A 84 22.73 -16.96 -6.99
CA ARG A 84 23.31 -17.24 -8.31
C ARG A 84 23.12 -18.71 -8.73
N SER A 85 23.32 -19.66 -7.82
CA SER A 85 23.12 -21.08 -8.13
C SER A 85 21.66 -21.48 -8.34
N SER A 86 20.72 -20.62 -7.96
CA SER A 86 19.29 -20.90 -8.01
C SER A 86 18.58 -20.22 -9.19
N LEU A 87 19.26 -19.36 -9.96
CA LEU A 87 18.65 -18.51 -11.00
C LEU A 87 17.81 -19.31 -12.00
N ASP A 88 18.36 -20.42 -12.51
CA ASP A 88 17.71 -21.27 -13.52
C ASP A 88 16.43 -21.96 -13.01
N ASN A 89 16.32 -22.15 -11.70
CA ASN A 89 15.22 -22.88 -11.07
C ASN A 89 14.08 -21.95 -10.63
N VAL A 90 14.27 -20.63 -10.67
CA VAL A 90 13.24 -19.68 -10.25
C VAL A 90 12.17 -19.57 -11.35
N THR A 91 10.97 -20.06 -11.05
CA THR A 91 9.81 -19.92 -11.94
C THR A 91 8.91 -18.74 -11.55
N ASP A 92 8.86 -18.41 -10.26
CA ASP A 92 7.98 -17.38 -9.73
C ASP A 92 8.40 -15.96 -10.15
N ILE A 93 7.46 -15.22 -10.74
CA ILE A 93 7.71 -13.86 -11.26
C ILE A 93 8.08 -12.91 -10.12
N TYR A 94 7.44 -13.05 -8.95
CA TYR A 94 7.75 -12.23 -7.78
C TYR A 94 9.22 -12.37 -7.39
N THR A 95 9.71 -13.61 -7.26
CA THR A 95 11.11 -13.89 -6.93
C THR A 95 12.07 -13.35 -8.00
N LYS A 96 11.71 -13.43 -9.29
CA LYS A 96 12.53 -12.85 -10.37
C LYS A 96 12.70 -11.34 -10.26
N VAL A 97 11.61 -10.65 -9.96
CA VAL A 97 11.57 -9.19 -9.77
C VAL A 97 12.38 -8.77 -8.54
N LEU A 98 12.27 -9.51 -7.44
CA LEU A 98 13.06 -9.21 -6.24
C LEU A 98 14.56 -9.43 -6.50
N LEU A 99 14.93 -10.51 -7.19
CA LEU A 99 16.31 -10.80 -7.56
C LEU A 99 16.91 -9.74 -8.48
N SER A 100 16.15 -9.22 -9.45
CA SER A 100 16.67 -8.18 -10.36
C SER A 100 17.01 -6.88 -9.64
N TYR A 101 16.20 -6.45 -8.66
CA TYR A 101 16.55 -5.33 -7.79
C TYR A 101 17.77 -5.65 -6.91
N MET A 102 17.80 -6.83 -6.30
CA MET A 102 18.90 -7.29 -5.45
C MET A 102 20.25 -7.29 -6.18
N PHE A 103 20.34 -7.91 -7.36
CA PHE A 103 21.58 -7.93 -8.16
C PHE A 103 21.96 -6.55 -8.68
N THR A 104 20.97 -5.67 -8.91
CA THR A 104 21.22 -4.26 -9.22
C THR A 104 21.96 -3.56 -8.08
N LEU A 105 21.53 -3.76 -6.83
CA LEU A 105 22.21 -3.22 -5.65
C LEU A 105 23.60 -3.87 -5.43
N ALA A 106 23.74 -5.15 -5.73
CA ALA A 106 25.01 -5.88 -5.62
C ALA A 106 26.06 -5.44 -6.66
N LYS A 107 25.68 -4.60 -7.64
CA LYS A 107 26.52 -4.21 -8.79
C LYS A 107 27.03 -5.40 -9.59
N ASP A 108 26.27 -6.49 -9.57
CA ASP A 108 26.56 -7.73 -10.26
C ASP A 108 25.96 -7.64 -11.66
N GLU A 109 26.65 -6.96 -12.58
CA GLU A 109 26.10 -6.66 -13.91
C GLU A 109 25.79 -7.93 -14.71
N GLU A 110 26.58 -8.98 -14.57
CA GLU A 110 26.37 -10.26 -15.26
C GLU A 110 25.08 -10.91 -14.77
N ALA A 111 24.92 -11.14 -13.45
CA ALA A 111 23.69 -11.72 -12.92
C ALA A 111 22.49 -10.79 -13.12
N ARG A 112 22.69 -9.47 -13.00
CA ARG A 112 21.67 -8.47 -13.32
C ARG A 112 21.23 -8.63 -14.77
N ILE A 113 22.14 -8.69 -15.73
CA ILE A 113 21.85 -8.82 -17.16
C ILE A 113 21.29 -10.20 -17.51
N GLU A 114 21.77 -11.29 -16.94
CA GLU A 114 21.16 -12.59 -17.17
C GLU A 114 19.71 -12.63 -16.64
N HIS A 115 19.45 -11.99 -15.50
CA HIS A 115 18.12 -11.91 -14.90
C HIS A 115 17.23 -10.74 -15.38
N ILE A 116 17.80 -9.74 -16.08
CA ILE A 116 17.08 -8.58 -16.65
C ILE A 116 16.97 -8.70 -18.19
N LEU A 117 17.98 -9.24 -18.86
CA LEU A 117 18.14 -9.32 -20.33
C LEU A 117 18.05 -10.74 -20.91
N VAL A 118 18.50 -11.82 -20.24
CA VAL A 118 18.28 -13.20 -20.75
C VAL A 118 16.89 -13.74 -20.38
N SER A 119 16.26 -13.17 -19.35
CA SER A 119 14.83 -13.36 -19.09
C SER A 119 14.01 -12.19 -19.63
N TYR A 120 13.79 -12.20 -20.95
CA TYR A 120 12.70 -11.54 -21.68
C TYR A 120 11.34 -11.47 -20.95
N GLN A 121 11.14 -12.29 -19.89
CA GLN A 121 9.95 -12.39 -19.07
C GLN A 121 9.60 -11.13 -18.27
N VAL A 122 10.51 -10.49 -17.52
CA VAL A 122 10.07 -9.42 -16.60
C VAL A 122 9.74 -8.12 -17.35
N LEU A 123 10.69 -7.47 -18.01
CA LEU A 123 10.46 -6.13 -18.59
C LEU A 123 9.76 -6.11 -19.95
N ILE A 124 9.75 -7.23 -20.69
CA ILE A 124 9.28 -7.27 -22.09
C ILE A 124 8.04 -8.15 -22.27
N VAL A 125 7.97 -9.33 -21.64
CA VAL A 125 6.90 -10.33 -21.90
C VAL A 125 5.79 -10.34 -20.82
N SER A 126 6.08 -10.00 -19.56
CA SER A 126 5.10 -9.97 -18.47
C SER A 126 4.50 -8.60 -18.09
N PRO A 127 4.86 -7.44 -18.68
CA PRO A 127 4.17 -6.21 -18.31
C PRO A 127 2.74 -6.26 -18.80
N ILE A 128 1.81 -5.92 -17.92
CA ILE A 128 0.41 -5.77 -18.27
C ILE A 128 0.17 -4.31 -18.57
N ALA A 129 -0.24 -4.04 -19.80
CA ALA A 129 -0.68 -2.72 -20.23
C ALA A 129 -2.16 -2.54 -19.85
N THR A 130 -2.44 -1.63 -18.91
CA THR A 130 -3.80 -1.21 -18.57
C THR A 130 -3.87 0.29 -18.74
N ASP A 131 -4.73 0.74 -19.66
CA ASP A 131 -4.90 2.16 -20.02
C ASP A 131 -3.59 2.88 -20.41
N GLY A 132 -2.65 2.14 -21.00
CA GLY A 132 -1.33 2.64 -21.39
C GLY A 132 -0.27 2.65 -20.29
N PHE A 133 -0.65 2.29 -19.06
CA PHE A 133 0.26 2.15 -17.92
C PHE A 133 0.74 0.70 -17.75
N LEU A 134 1.91 0.52 -17.14
CA LEU A 134 2.57 -0.79 -17.03
C LEU A 134 2.61 -1.28 -15.58
N HIS A 135 2.26 -2.54 -15.37
CA HIS A 135 2.35 -3.19 -14.07
C HIS A 135 2.63 -4.69 -14.18
N TRP A 136 2.93 -5.33 -13.05
CA TRP A 136 3.25 -6.75 -12.96
C TRP A 136 2.33 -7.47 -11.98
N GLN A 137 2.00 -8.71 -12.33
CA GLN A 137 1.23 -9.61 -11.46
C GLN A 137 1.80 -11.02 -11.50
N ARG A 138 1.45 -11.82 -10.48
CA ARG A 138 1.81 -13.24 -10.42
C ARG A 138 0.93 -14.05 -11.38
N ALA A 139 1.50 -15.08 -12.01
CA ALA A 139 0.74 -15.96 -12.88
C ALA A 139 -0.32 -16.75 -12.08
N GLY A 140 -1.56 -16.80 -12.59
CA GLY A 140 -2.65 -17.60 -12.01
C GLY A 140 -3.37 -16.97 -10.80
N THR A 141 -3.03 -15.74 -10.41
CA THR A 141 -3.79 -14.98 -9.40
C THR A 141 -4.88 -14.14 -10.06
N ASN A 142 -6.11 -14.20 -9.56
CA ASN A 142 -7.16 -13.23 -9.89
C ASN A 142 -6.73 -11.82 -9.43
N ASN A 143 -7.37 -10.76 -9.93
CA ASN A 143 -7.14 -9.33 -9.55
C ASN A 143 -7.23 -9.01 -8.03
N ASN A 144 -7.41 -10.01 -7.17
CA ASN A 144 -7.58 -9.87 -5.73
C ASN A 144 -6.27 -9.68 -4.95
N ASP A 145 -5.11 -9.70 -5.60
CA ASP A 145 -3.80 -9.53 -4.93
C ASP A 145 -3.09 -8.24 -5.36
N LEU A 146 -3.82 -7.12 -5.33
CA LEU A 146 -3.33 -5.80 -5.73
C LEU A 146 -2.07 -5.39 -4.93
N SER A 147 -2.02 -5.73 -3.64
CA SER A 147 -0.84 -5.45 -2.81
C SER A 147 0.43 -6.07 -3.39
N VAL A 148 0.40 -7.34 -3.80
CA VAL A 148 1.57 -8.01 -4.37
C VAL A 148 1.91 -7.43 -5.74
N GLN A 149 0.91 -7.01 -6.52
CA GLN A 149 1.15 -6.33 -7.80
C GLN A 149 1.85 -4.98 -7.62
N VAL A 150 1.43 -4.18 -6.64
CA VAL A 150 2.08 -2.92 -6.27
C VAL A 150 3.52 -3.16 -5.81
N GLU A 151 3.73 -4.15 -4.94
CA GLU A 151 5.06 -4.51 -4.46
C GLU A 151 5.99 -4.93 -5.62
N MET A 152 5.55 -5.83 -6.50
CA MET A 152 6.32 -6.27 -7.66
C MET A 152 6.65 -5.10 -8.60
N THR A 153 5.63 -4.32 -8.95
CA THR A 153 5.77 -3.18 -9.86
C THR A 153 6.76 -2.14 -9.30
N SER A 154 6.77 -1.97 -7.99
CA SER A 154 7.70 -1.07 -7.29
C SER A 154 9.15 -1.58 -7.32
N TYR A 155 9.38 -2.88 -7.12
CA TYR A 155 10.72 -3.47 -7.26
C TYR A 155 11.25 -3.39 -8.69
N VAL A 156 10.39 -3.54 -9.71
CA VAL A 156 10.78 -3.32 -11.10
C VAL A 156 11.25 -1.89 -11.30
N LEU A 157 10.50 -0.90 -10.81
CA LEU A 157 10.88 0.51 -10.88
C LEU A 157 12.20 0.78 -10.15
N LEU A 158 12.40 0.20 -8.97
CA LEU A 158 13.66 0.30 -8.23
C LEU A 158 14.85 -0.29 -8.99
N ALA A 159 14.69 -1.47 -9.60
CA ALA A 159 15.75 -2.10 -10.41
C ALA A 159 16.12 -1.28 -11.65
N LEU A 160 15.14 -0.62 -12.27
CA LEU A 160 15.35 0.28 -13.40
C LEU A 160 16.10 1.56 -12.99
N LEU A 161 15.74 2.16 -11.85
CA LEU A 161 16.24 3.47 -11.44
C LEU A 161 17.53 3.43 -10.60
N SER A 162 17.84 2.31 -9.95
CA SER A 162 18.97 2.20 -9.01
C SER A 162 20.25 1.67 -9.67
N GLY A 163 20.18 1.19 -10.90
CA GLY A 163 21.31 0.62 -11.64
C GLY A 163 21.80 1.48 -12.80
N PRO A 164 22.87 1.05 -13.49
CA PRO A 164 23.26 1.63 -14.76
C PRO A 164 22.09 1.66 -15.77
N PRO A 165 21.99 2.72 -16.60
CA PRO A 165 20.93 2.85 -17.60
C PRO A 165 20.84 1.63 -18.51
N LEU A 166 19.62 1.14 -18.72
CA LEU A 166 19.34 0.03 -19.63
C LEU A 166 18.86 0.58 -20.97
N PRO A 167 19.46 0.19 -22.10
CA PRO A 167 19.00 0.61 -23.43
C PRO A 167 17.52 0.25 -23.64
N GLY A 168 16.71 1.21 -24.08
CA GLY A 168 15.27 1.02 -24.32
C GLY A 168 14.35 1.17 -23.10
N PHE A 169 14.92 1.35 -21.89
CA PHE A 169 14.16 1.53 -20.64
C PHE A 169 14.50 2.89 -20.01
N ASP A 170 14.10 3.96 -20.69
CA ASP A 170 14.36 5.34 -20.26
C ASP A 170 13.33 5.84 -19.23
N ILE A 171 13.44 7.13 -18.89
CA ILE A 171 12.51 7.78 -17.96
C ILE A 171 11.06 7.80 -18.46
N ASN A 172 10.84 7.70 -19.77
CA ASN A 172 9.50 7.63 -20.38
C ASN A 172 8.91 6.21 -20.24
N TYR A 173 9.73 5.17 -20.25
CA TYR A 173 9.29 3.83 -19.87
C TYR A 173 8.92 3.79 -18.38
N ALA A 174 9.79 4.33 -17.52
CA ALA A 174 9.55 4.40 -16.07
C ALA A 174 8.29 5.23 -15.73
N SER A 175 7.96 6.26 -16.50
CA SER A 175 6.77 7.09 -16.27
C SER A 175 5.47 6.28 -16.36
N LYS A 176 5.39 5.30 -17.25
CA LYS A 176 4.22 4.42 -17.39
C LYS A 176 4.01 3.53 -16.17
N ILE A 177 5.10 3.14 -15.50
CA ILE A 177 5.06 2.36 -14.26
C ILE A 177 4.63 3.25 -13.10
N VAL A 178 5.21 4.44 -13.00
CA VAL A 178 4.90 5.43 -11.98
C VAL A 178 3.44 5.86 -12.05
N GLN A 179 2.93 6.10 -13.25
CA GLN A 179 1.52 6.43 -13.45
C GLN A 179 0.63 5.30 -12.91
N TRP A 180 0.90 4.03 -13.21
CA TRP A 180 0.12 2.93 -12.64
C TRP A 180 0.18 2.90 -11.11
N LEU A 181 1.37 3.04 -10.51
CA LEU A 181 1.56 3.03 -9.05
C LEU A 181 0.80 4.17 -8.37
N VAL A 182 0.84 5.37 -8.92
CA VAL A 182 0.12 6.54 -8.39
C VAL A 182 -1.39 6.33 -8.41
N HIS A 183 -1.93 5.61 -9.40
CA HIS A 183 -3.35 5.25 -9.42
C HIS A 183 -3.75 4.22 -8.35
N GLN A 184 -2.79 3.46 -7.82
CA GLN A 184 -3.05 2.50 -6.73
C GLN A 184 -2.89 3.12 -5.33
N GLN A 185 -2.39 4.36 -5.25
CA GLN A 185 -2.23 5.07 -3.98
C GLN A 185 -3.61 5.45 -3.42
N ASN A 186 -3.77 5.46 -2.10
CA ASN A 186 -4.99 5.92 -1.44
C ASN A 186 -4.90 7.40 -1.03
N SER A 187 -6.04 7.98 -0.63
CA SER A 187 -6.16 9.39 -0.21
C SER A 187 -5.21 9.83 0.91
N GLN A 188 -4.68 8.88 1.69
CA GLN A 188 -3.80 9.12 2.84
C GLN A 188 -2.32 8.98 2.48
N GLY A 189 -2.00 8.77 1.19
CA GLY A 189 -0.63 8.61 0.70
C GLY A 189 -0.05 7.21 0.87
N GLY A 190 -0.85 6.24 1.35
CA GLY A 190 -0.45 4.84 1.49
C GLY A 190 -1.02 3.93 0.40
N PHE A 191 -0.81 2.63 0.57
CA PHE A 191 -1.38 1.57 -0.27
C PHE A 191 -2.14 0.56 0.60
N SER A 192 -2.47 -0.60 0.05
CA SER A 192 -3.37 -1.58 0.69
C SER A 192 -2.73 -2.36 1.85
N SER A 193 -1.40 -2.48 1.89
CA SER A 193 -0.66 -3.21 2.91
C SER A 193 0.56 -2.43 3.44
N THR A 194 1.43 -3.11 4.19
CA THR A 194 2.65 -2.50 4.73
C THR A 194 3.80 -2.57 3.74
N GLN A 195 4.00 -3.73 3.09
CA GLN A 195 5.14 -3.92 2.17
C GLN A 195 4.95 -3.12 0.88
N ASP A 196 3.75 -3.15 0.31
CA ASP A 196 3.44 -2.38 -0.90
C ASP A 196 3.65 -0.88 -0.67
N THR A 197 3.22 -0.36 0.47
CA THR A 197 3.38 1.06 0.82
C THR A 197 4.84 1.43 0.96
N ILE A 198 5.63 0.65 1.70
CA ILE A 198 7.05 0.95 1.91
C ILE A 198 7.82 0.91 0.58
N VAL A 199 7.64 -0.15 -0.20
CA VAL A 199 8.41 -0.36 -1.43
C VAL A 199 7.96 0.61 -2.52
N ALA A 200 6.65 0.91 -2.63
CA ALA A 200 6.15 1.90 -3.61
C ALA A 200 6.66 3.30 -3.31
N LEU A 201 6.60 3.75 -2.06
CA LEU A 201 7.16 5.06 -1.69
C LEU A 201 8.67 5.11 -1.90
N GLN A 202 9.37 4.02 -1.59
CA GLN A 202 10.81 3.89 -1.86
C GLN A 202 11.12 3.96 -3.37
N ALA A 203 10.26 3.40 -4.23
CA ALA A 203 10.42 3.39 -5.69
C ALA A 203 10.06 4.72 -6.36
N LEU A 204 9.02 5.40 -5.87
CA LEU A 204 8.57 6.70 -6.38
C LEU A 204 9.56 7.82 -6.06
N ALA A 205 10.27 7.74 -4.92
CA ALA A 205 11.25 8.76 -4.50
C ALA A 205 12.40 9.00 -5.50
N PRO A 206 13.15 7.98 -5.98
CA PRO A 206 14.22 8.20 -6.96
C PRO A 206 13.67 8.67 -8.30
N TYR A 207 12.48 8.22 -8.71
CA TYR A 207 11.84 8.74 -9.92
C TYR A 207 11.55 10.23 -9.79
N ALA A 208 10.91 10.63 -8.69
CA ALA A 208 10.60 12.02 -8.39
C ALA A 208 11.87 12.89 -8.37
N ALA A 209 12.98 12.37 -7.85
CA ALA A 209 14.26 13.05 -7.87
C ALA A 209 14.83 13.23 -9.29
N GLN A 210 14.66 12.26 -10.18
CA GLN A 210 15.15 12.36 -11.57
C GLN A 210 14.31 13.29 -12.45
N VAL A 211 12.98 13.32 -12.27
CA VAL A 211 12.10 14.20 -13.05
C VAL A 211 11.90 15.59 -12.46
N PHE A 212 12.48 15.83 -11.28
CA PHE A 212 12.34 17.09 -10.56
C PHE A 212 12.83 18.27 -11.41
N LYS A 213 11.97 19.29 -11.50
CA LYS A 213 12.32 20.60 -12.06
C LYS A 213 12.12 21.66 -10.97
N PRO A 214 13.11 22.54 -10.72
CA PRO A 214 12.97 23.59 -9.72
C PRO A 214 11.94 24.63 -10.13
N GLU A 215 11.79 24.85 -11.45
CA GLU A 215 10.89 25.83 -12.02
C GLU A 215 9.71 25.21 -12.76
N GLY A 216 8.58 25.91 -12.73
CA GLY A 216 7.36 25.54 -13.42
C GLY A 216 6.13 25.98 -12.66
N SER A 217 5.00 25.97 -13.37
CA SER A 217 3.68 26.13 -12.79
C SER A 217 2.67 25.40 -13.65
N SER A 218 1.66 24.82 -13.01
CA SER A 218 0.53 24.18 -13.69
C SER A 218 -0.78 24.62 -13.09
N THR A 219 -1.74 24.89 -13.96
CA THR A 219 -3.13 25.14 -13.59
C THR A 219 -3.99 24.00 -14.11
N VAL A 220 -4.68 23.33 -13.19
CA VAL A 220 -5.61 22.23 -13.48
C VAL A 220 -7.02 22.76 -13.33
N THR A 221 -7.81 22.71 -14.39
CA THR A 221 -9.21 23.13 -14.42
C THR A 221 -10.09 21.89 -14.50
N ILE A 222 -11.02 21.74 -13.56
CA ILE A 222 -12.01 20.68 -13.56
C ILE A 222 -13.37 21.33 -13.80
N SER A 223 -14.11 20.86 -14.81
CA SER A 223 -15.43 21.37 -15.18
C SER A 223 -16.44 20.25 -15.39
N SER A 224 -17.74 20.56 -15.23
CA SER A 224 -18.85 19.68 -15.58
C SER A 224 -19.83 20.40 -16.49
N ALA A 225 -20.53 19.65 -17.36
CA ALA A 225 -21.55 20.19 -18.27
C ALA A 225 -22.67 20.95 -17.55
N LYS A 226 -22.89 20.68 -16.25
CA LYS A 226 -23.91 21.33 -15.42
C LYS A 226 -23.43 22.60 -14.72
N GLY A 227 -22.26 23.13 -15.08
CA GLY A 227 -21.78 24.43 -14.62
C GLY A 227 -20.86 24.39 -13.40
N PHE A 228 -20.53 23.21 -12.86
CA PHE A 228 -19.45 23.11 -11.87
C PHE A 228 -18.12 23.44 -12.54
N GLN A 229 -17.33 24.31 -11.92
CA GLN A 229 -15.96 24.61 -12.34
C GLN A 229 -15.09 24.88 -11.11
N THR A 230 -13.91 24.28 -11.07
CA THR A 230 -12.89 24.56 -10.06
C THR A 230 -11.51 24.59 -10.71
N GLN A 231 -10.60 25.36 -10.13
CA GLN A 231 -9.22 25.45 -10.60
C GLN A 231 -8.27 25.21 -9.44
N PHE A 232 -7.22 24.43 -9.71
CA PHE A 232 -6.09 24.23 -8.81
C PHE A 232 -4.86 24.84 -9.46
N HIS A 233 -4.07 25.56 -8.68
CA HIS A 233 -2.79 26.11 -9.12
C HIS A 233 -1.67 25.43 -8.35
N VAL A 234 -0.68 24.93 -9.08
CA VAL A 234 0.51 24.27 -8.53
C VAL A 234 1.74 25.02 -9.02
N ASP A 235 2.51 25.55 -8.09
CA ASP A 235 3.75 26.29 -8.31
C ASP A 235 4.84 25.83 -7.32
N GLN A 236 5.99 26.50 -7.35
CA GLN A 236 7.12 26.16 -6.48
C GLN A 236 6.82 26.30 -4.99
N ILE A 237 5.91 27.21 -4.62
CA ILE A 237 5.58 27.56 -3.24
C ILE A 237 4.62 26.53 -2.67
N ASN A 238 3.65 26.09 -3.45
CA ASN A 238 2.56 25.21 -2.99
C ASN A 238 2.64 23.77 -3.53
N ARG A 239 3.73 23.37 -4.20
CA ARG A 239 3.90 21.99 -4.74
C ARG A 239 3.77 20.84 -3.74
N LEU A 240 3.96 21.10 -2.45
CA LEU A 240 3.79 20.12 -1.37
C LEU A 240 2.47 20.30 -0.61
N LEU A 241 1.67 21.31 -0.99
CA LEU A 241 0.40 21.60 -0.34
C LEU A 241 -0.68 20.70 -0.94
N TYR A 242 -1.32 19.91 -0.08
CA TYR A 242 -2.52 19.18 -0.44
C TYR A 242 -3.67 20.14 -0.74
N GLN A 243 -4.36 19.91 -1.86
CA GLN A 243 -5.52 20.67 -2.29
C GLN A 243 -6.66 19.71 -2.61
N GLU A 244 -7.87 20.01 -2.14
CA GLU A 244 -9.07 19.20 -2.41
C GLU A 244 -10.28 20.07 -2.73
N LYS A 245 -11.23 19.48 -3.46
CA LYS A 245 -12.54 20.08 -3.71
C LYS A 245 -13.61 19.01 -3.78
N VAL A 246 -14.68 19.20 -3.02
CA VAL A 246 -15.86 18.34 -3.10
C VAL A 246 -16.56 18.58 -4.44
N LEU A 247 -16.78 17.49 -5.17
CA LEU A 247 -17.55 17.49 -6.41
C LEU A 247 -19.05 17.62 -6.10
N GLN A 248 -19.78 18.41 -6.88
CA GLN A 248 -21.20 18.67 -6.61
C GLN A 248 -22.09 17.46 -6.90
N GLU A 249 -21.73 16.65 -7.89
CA GLU A 249 -22.50 15.48 -8.30
C GLU A 249 -21.64 14.23 -8.33
N VAL A 250 -22.08 13.19 -7.63
CA VAL A 250 -21.47 11.87 -7.61
C VAL A 250 -22.61 10.84 -7.73
N PRO A 251 -22.67 10.02 -8.80
CA PRO A 251 -21.79 10.02 -9.98
C PRO A 251 -22.07 11.22 -10.91
N GLY A 252 -21.03 11.75 -11.53
CA GLY A 252 -21.12 12.84 -12.51
C GLY A 252 -19.97 12.78 -13.51
N GLU A 253 -20.15 13.40 -14.69
CA GLU A 253 -19.10 13.52 -15.70
C GLU A 253 -18.36 14.84 -15.54
N TYR A 254 -17.03 14.76 -15.53
CA TYR A 254 -16.12 15.88 -15.35
C TYR A 254 -15.02 15.86 -16.42
N THR A 255 -14.70 17.03 -16.95
CA THR A 255 -13.58 17.24 -17.86
C THR A 255 -12.44 17.89 -17.10
N ILE A 256 -11.21 17.41 -17.33
CA ILE A 256 -9.99 17.93 -16.71
C ILE A 256 -9.13 18.52 -17.82
N GLU A 257 -8.79 19.80 -17.69
CA GLU A 257 -7.88 20.50 -18.58
C GLU A 257 -6.68 21.03 -17.81
N THR A 258 -5.48 20.81 -18.34
CA THR A 258 -4.23 21.23 -17.69
C THR A 258 -3.44 22.15 -18.59
N LYS A 259 -2.96 23.26 -18.03
CA LYS A 259 -2.02 24.17 -18.68
C LYS A 259 -0.79 24.37 -17.80
N GLY A 260 0.39 24.14 -18.35
CA GLY A 260 1.65 24.31 -17.62
C GLY A 260 2.67 23.22 -17.89
N ASN A 261 3.74 23.24 -17.11
CA ASN A 261 4.89 22.34 -17.27
C ASN A 261 5.32 21.64 -15.97
N MET A 262 4.57 21.86 -14.88
CA MET A 262 4.82 21.23 -13.58
C MET A 262 3.98 19.95 -13.44
N CYS A 263 4.61 18.87 -12.99
CA CYS A 263 3.90 17.63 -12.69
C CYS A 263 3.03 17.79 -11.45
N TYR A 264 1.85 17.18 -11.46
CA TYR A 264 0.94 17.09 -10.32
C TYR A 264 0.40 15.66 -10.27
N ILE A 265 -0.02 15.24 -9.09
CA ILE A 265 -0.75 14.00 -8.87
C ILE A 265 -2.20 14.38 -8.61
N GLN A 266 -3.10 13.77 -9.36
CA GLN A 266 -4.53 13.91 -9.15
C GLN A 266 -5.09 12.57 -8.70
N MET A 267 -5.93 12.61 -7.67
CA MET A 267 -6.63 11.45 -7.14
C MET A 267 -8.09 11.84 -6.93
N TYR A 268 -9.00 10.94 -7.29
CA TYR A 268 -10.41 11.06 -6.96
C TYR A 268 -10.75 9.97 -5.95
N ASN A 269 -11.34 10.37 -4.83
CA ASN A 269 -11.73 9.46 -3.77
C ASN A 269 -13.24 9.53 -3.62
N ILE A 270 -13.91 8.38 -3.73
CA ILE A 270 -15.33 8.27 -3.40
C ILE A 270 -15.40 7.81 -1.95
N VAL A 271 -15.86 8.72 -1.09
CA VAL A 271 -16.06 8.45 0.33
C VAL A 271 -17.53 8.12 0.54
N PHE A 272 -17.81 6.94 1.08
CA PHE A 272 -19.17 6.55 1.43
C PHE A 272 -19.42 6.85 2.90
N TYR A 273 -20.55 7.49 3.19
CA TYR A 273 -20.99 7.73 4.57
C TYR A 273 -22.07 6.73 4.94
N LEU A 274 -21.77 5.86 5.90
CA LEU A 274 -22.80 5.07 6.57
C LEU A 274 -23.42 5.94 7.66
N VAL A 275 -24.55 6.56 7.33
CA VAL A 275 -25.35 7.32 8.28
C VAL A 275 -26.43 6.43 8.88
N PHE A 276 -26.30 6.12 10.17
CA PHE A 276 -27.32 5.45 10.96
C PHE A 276 -28.24 6.51 11.56
N HIS A 277 -29.40 6.67 10.93
CA HIS A 277 -30.46 7.50 11.48
C HIS A 277 -31.26 6.70 12.52
N ILE A 278 -31.25 7.24 13.75
CA ILE A 278 -32.26 7.03 14.79
C ILE A 278 -32.21 5.64 15.45
N PHE A 279 -31.49 5.58 16.57
CA PHE A 279 -31.83 4.66 17.66
C PHE A 279 -32.51 5.47 18.76
N SER A 280 -33.78 5.18 19.06
CA SER A 280 -34.40 5.64 20.29
C SER A 280 -34.62 4.42 21.20
N TYR A 281 -34.08 4.49 22.41
CA TYR A 281 -34.34 3.48 23.40
C TYR A 281 -35.80 3.62 23.87
N ASN A 282 -36.61 2.58 23.66
CA ASN A 282 -38.02 2.58 24.06
C ASN A 282 -38.32 1.53 25.16
N GLY A 283 -37.30 1.13 25.93
CA GLY A 283 -37.51 0.25 27.08
C GLY A 283 -38.01 1.02 28.30
N ASN A 284 -38.38 0.31 29.36
CA ASN A 284 -39.07 0.89 30.51
C ASN A 284 -38.18 1.75 31.44
N ARG A 285 -36.85 1.75 31.25
CA ARG A 285 -35.92 2.53 32.07
C ARG A 285 -35.74 3.93 31.48
N GLN A 286 -35.36 4.92 32.29
CA GLN A 286 -34.99 6.25 31.77
C GLN A 286 -33.66 6.22 31.00
N ARG A 287 -32.75 5.30 31.35
CA ARG A 287 -31.47 5.10 30.68
C ARG A 287 -31.13 3.62 30.53
N THR A 288 -30.39 3.26 29.48
CA THR A 288 -29.81 1.92 29.33
C THR A 288 -28.57 1.76 30.22
N ASN A 289 -28.10 0.51 30.35
CA ASN A 289 -26.71 0.28 30.73
C ASN A 289 -25.77 0.64 29.55
N MET A 290 -24.53 0.19 29.61
CA MET A 290 -23.63 0.26 28.45
C MET A 290 -24.21 -0.55 27.29
N VAL A 291 -24.14 0.02 26.09
CA VAL A 291 -24.66 -0.58 24.86
C VAL A 291 -23.50 -0.78 23.89
N ILE A 292 -23.44 -1.93 23.23
CA ILE A 292 -22.50 -2.16 22.13
C ILE A 292 -23.28 -2.08 20.82
N ILE A 293 -22.75 -1.30 19.88
CA ILE A 293 -23.14 -1.28 18.47
C ILE A 293 -22.03 -1.97 17.69
N ASN A 294 -22.27 -3.20 17.26
CA ASN A 294 -21.36 -3.95 16.42
C ASN A 294 -21.80 -3.82 14.96
N VAL A 295 -20.98 -3.14 14.16
CA VAL A 295 -21.21 -2.97 12.72
C VAL A 295 -20.36 -4.00 11.98
N LYS A 296 -21.00 -4.96 11.33
CA LYS A 296 -20.35 -5.76 10.31
C LYS A 296 -20.26 -4.91 9.06
N LEU A 297 -19.05 -4.71 8.52
CA LEU A 297 -18.86 -3.99 7.26
C LEU A 297 -19.22 -4.88 6.08
N LEU A 298 -19.51 -4.22 4.95
CA LEU A 298 -19.70 -4.88 3.67
C LEU A 298 -18.35 -5.36 3.15
N SER A 299 -18.35 -6.47 2.42
CA SER A 299 -17.13 -6.96 1.78
C SER A 299 -16.55 -5.89 0.86
N GLY A 300 -15.25 -5.64 0.96
CA GLY A 300 -14.56 -4.62 0.18
C GLY A 300 -14.53 -3.22 0.81
N TYR A 301 -15.10 -3.05 2.00
CA TYR A 301 -15.13 -1.75 2.70
C TYR A 301 -14.40 -1.82 4.05
N SER A 302 -13.70 -0.74 4.39
CA SER A 302 -13.09 -0.54 5.70
C SER A 302 -13.54 0.78 6.34
N VAL A 303 -13.34 0.91 7.66
CA VAL A 303 -13.68 2.15 8.37
C VAL A 303 -12.51 3.11 8.32
N ASN A 304 -12.78 4.37 7.97
CA ASN A 304 -11.79 5.43 8.12
C ASN A 304 -11.42 5.58 9.60
N LYS A 305 -10.16 5.31 9.94
CA LYS A 305 -9.69 5.28 11.34
C LYS A 305 -9.77 6.65 12.05
N PHE A 306 -9.82 7.76 11.33
CA PHE A 306 -9.97 9.11 11.91
C PHE A 306 -11.41 9.45 12.25
N SER A 307 -12.40 8.96 11.50
CA SER A 307 -13.81 9.09 11.87
C SER A 307 -14.14 8.43 13.22
N LEU A 308 -13.30 7.48 13.64
CA LEU A 308 -13.38 6.80 14.94
C LEU A 308 -12.81 7.62 16.10
N ALA A 309 -11.94 8.60 15.87
CA ALA A 309 -11.35 9.40 16.95
C ALA A 309 -12.40 10.26 17.68
N MET A 310 -13.50 10.62 17.00
CA MET A 310 -14.66 11.29 17.61
C MET A 310 -15.52 10.36 18.47
N VAL A 311 -15.40 9.05 18.26
CA VAL A 311 -16.07 8.02 19.06
C VAL A 311 -15.02 7.43 19.98
N ARG A 312 -14.90 7.96 21.22
CA ARG A 312 -14.15 7.25 22.28
C ARG A 312 -14.60 5.80 22.22
N PHE A 313 -13.76 4.81 21.92
CA PHE A 313 -13.80 3.39 22.32
C PHE A 313 -13.02 2.47 21.36
N LYS A 314 -12.48 1.40 21.95
CA LYS A 314 -11.47 0.47 21.42
C LYS A 314 -12.12 -0.56 20.47
N ILE A 315 -11.60 -0.73 19.24
CA ILE A 315 -12.12 -1.74 18.30
C ILE A 315 -11.19 -2.95 18.19
N GLN A 316 -11.81 -4.13 18.22
CA GLN A 316 -11.25 -5.43 17.84
C GLN A 316 -11.90 -5.83 16.50
N MET A 317 -11.12 -5.83 15.40
CA MET A 317 -11.36 -6.31 14.01
C MET A 317 -12.72 -6.12 13.29
N ASN A 318 -13.81 -5.68 13.92
CA ASN A 318 -15.18 -5.62 13.37
C ASN A 318 -15.94 -4.36 13.88
N ALA A 319 -15.46 -3.15 13.54
CA ALA A 319 -16.10 -1.84 13.78
C ALA A 319 -17.14 -1.82 14.94
N SER A 320 -16.70 -2.15 16.14
CA SER A 320 -17.56 -2.28 17.32
C SER A 320 -17.42 -1.05 18.21
N CYS A 321 -18.51 -0.29 18.34
CA CYS A 321 -18.56 0.91 19.18
C CYS A 321 -19.25 0.58 20.50
N LEU A 322 -18.66 1.00 21.62
CA LEU A 322 -19.29 0.92 22.95
C LEU A 322 -19.97 2.26 23.25
N PHE A 323 -21.07 2.26 23.98
CA PHE A 323 -21.78 3.46 24.41
C PHE A 323 -21.99 3.41 25.91
N PRO A 324 -21.70 4.50 26.66
CA PRO A 324 -21.84 4.48 28.11
C PRO A 324 -23.30 4.28 28.53
N GLN A 325 -24.24 5.05 27.97
CA GLN A 325 -25.68 5.01 28.24
C GLN A 325 -26.47 5.65 27.09
N LEU A 326 -27.65 5.11 26.76
CA LEU A 326 -28.67 5.73 25.89
C LEU A 326 -29.84 6.25 26.75
N VAL A 327 -30.44 7.37 26.35
CA VAL A 327 -31.59 7.98 27.03
C VAL A 327 -32.90 7.56 26.35
N GLN A 328 -33.92 7.29 27.17
CA GLN A 328 -35.23 6.87 26.67
C GLN A 328 -35.86 7.94 25.76
N LYS A 329 -36.39 7.53 24.60
CA LYS A 329 -37.05 8.40 23.60
C LYS A 329 -36.20 9.54 23.03
N GLN A 330 -34.90 9.58 23.31
CA GLN A 330 -33.99 10.54 22.71
C GLN A 330 -33.36 9.92 21.45
N PRO A 331 -33.59 10.49 20.25
CA PRO A 331 -32.96 9.98 19.04
C PRO A 331 -31.47 10.30 19.06
N MET A 332 -30.66 9.29 18.71
CA MET A 332 -29.23 9.46 18.47
C MET A 332 -28.89 9.06 17.03
N THR A 333 -28.03 9.86 16.40
CA THR A 333 -27.54 9.62 15.04
C THR A 333 -26.07 9.28 15.11
N PHE A 334 -25.66 8.27 14.34
CA PHE A 334 -24.27 7.88 14.21
C PHE A 334 -23.86 7.94 12.75
N THR A 335 -22.74 8.60 12.48
CA THR A 335 -22.14 8.62 11.15
C THR A 335 -20.82 7.90 11.21
N LEU A 336 -20.67 6.86 10.39
CA LEU A 336 -19.44 6.13 10.19
C LEU A 336 -18.96 6.41 8.78
N THR A 337 -17.74 6.91 8.63
CA THR A 337 -17.12 7.08 7.32
C THR A 337 -16.48 5.76 6.92
N ILE A 338 -16.88 5.23 5.76
CA ILE A 338 -16.32 4.00 5.19
C ILE A 338 -15.68 4.28 3.84
N GLU A 339 -14.61 3.54 3.57
CA GLU A 339 -13.83 3.63 2.34
C GLU A 339 -13.92 2.29 1.62
N GLU A 340 -14.10 2.34 0.30
CA GLU A 340 -14.05 1.16 -0.54
C GLU A 340 -12.58 0.82 -0.81
N GLU A 341 -12.12 -0.31 -0.29
CA GLU A 341 -10.76 -0.84 -0.54
C GLU A 341 -10.73 -1.72 -1.78
N ILE A 342 -11.79 -2.48 -2.03
CA ILE A 342 -11.89 -3.43 -3.14
C ILE A 342 -13.29 -3.33 -3.75
N PRO A 343 -13.41 -3.12 -5.07
CA PRO A 343 -14.70 -3.11 -5.74
C PRO A 343 -15.33 -4.51 -5.71
N VAL A 344 -16.47 -4.66 -5.05
CA VAL A 344 -17.19 -5.93 -4.95
C VAL A 344 -18.48 -5.88 -5.75
N LYS A 345 -18.67 -6.80 -6.70
CA LYS A 345 -19.95 -6.98 -7.40
C LYS A 345 -20.93 -7.78 -6.54
N ASN A 346 -22.22 -7.48 -6.65
CA ASN A 346 -23.32 -8.18 -5.93
C ASN A 346 -23.15 -8.16 -4.40
N ILE A 347 -22.89 -6.98 -3.85
CA ILE A 347 -22.74 -6.77 -2.41
C ILE A 347 -23.99 -7.26 -1.68
N LYS A 348 -23.79 -8.16 -0.71
CA LYS A 348 -24.86 -8.62 0.18
C LYS A 348 -25.03 -7.66 1.35
N PRO A 349 -26.24 -7.50 1.89
CA PRO A 349 -26.47 -6.65 3.06
C PRO A 349 -25.59 -7.07 4.23
N ALA A 350 -24.99 -6.08 4.92
CA ALA A 350 -24.29 -6.32 6.17
C ALA A 350 -25.23 -6.16 7.35
N THR A 351 -24.78 -6.44 8.57
CA THR A 351 -25.64 -6.39 9.75
C THR A 351 -25.07 -5.48 10.82
N VAL A 352 -25.92 -4.62 11.39
CA VAL A 352 -25.66 -3.96 12.67
C VAL A 352 -26.34 -4.76 13.76
N LYS A 353 -25.59 -5.10 14.80
CA LYS A 353 -26.14 -5.69 16.02
C LYS A 353 -25.96 -4.73 17.17
N ILE A 354 -27.06 -4.36 17.81
CA ILE A 354 -27.07 -3.51 19.00
C ILE A 354 -27.49 -4.35 20.19
N TYR A 355 -26.73 -4.31 21.28
CA TYR A 355 -27.04 -5.12 22.46
C TYR A 355 -26.53 -4.49 23.74
N ASP A 356 -27.18 -4.82 24.86
CA ASP A 356 -26.72 -4.43 26.20
C ASP A 356 -25.42 -5.19 26.53
N TYR A 357 -24.40 -4.46 27.00
CA TYR A 357 -23.10 -5.01 27.35
C TYR A 357 -23.18 -6.12 28.40
N TYR A 358 -24.04 -5.95 29.41
CA TYR A 358 -24.21 -6.90 30.51
C TYR A 358 -25.26 -7.98 30.20
N GLN A 359 -26.10 -7.76 29.19
CA GLN A 359 -27.14 -8.71 28.77
C GLN A 359 -27.16 -8.87 27.23
N PRO A 360 -26.16 -9.54 26.63
CA PRO A 360 -26.05 -9.64 25.17
C PRO A 360 -27.21 -10.38 24.47
N SER A 361 -28.02 -11.13 25.23
CA SER A 361 -29.25 -11.77 24.77
C SER A 361 -30.35 -10.76 24.40
N LYS A 362 -30.34 -9.56 24.99
CA LYS A 362 -31.18 -8.43 24.59
C LYS A 362 -30.51 -7.69 23.45
N SER A 363 -30.69 -8.22 22.23
CA SER A 363 -30.09 -7.66 21.02
C SER A 363 -31.12 -7.33 19.96
N LEU A 364 -30.87 -6.25 19.23
CA LEU A 364 -31.59 -5.85 18.03
C LEU A 364 -30.64 -5.99 16.84
N LYS A 365 -31.14 -6.50 15.72
CA LYS A 365 -30.37 -6.67 14.48
C LYS A 365 -31.03 -5.89 13.36
N TYR A 366 -30.23 -5.13 12.64
CA TYR A 366 -30.63 -4.40 11.44
C TYR A 366 -29.76 -4.82 10.26
N ALA A 367 -30.35 -4.86 9.08
CA ALA A 367 -29.61 -5.00 7.83
C ALA A 367 -29.17 -3.63 7.33
N ILE A 368 -27.92 -3.54 6.86
CA ILE A 368 -27.35 -2.37 6.20
C ILE A 368 -27.41 -2.62 4.71
N PHE A 369 -27.95 -1.67 3.98
CA PHE A 369 -27.84 -1.56 2.54
C PHE A 369 -27.00 -0.32 2.24
N ILE A 370 -25.96 -0.44 1.42
CA ILE A 370 -25.43 0.73 0.72
C ILE A 370 -26.44 1.03 -0.38
N VAL A 371 -27.09 2.18 -0.29
CA VAL A 371 -27.78 2.76 -1.44
C VAL A 371 -26.70 3.54 -2.19
N PRO A 372 -26.43 3.19 -3.46
CA PRO A 372 -25.39 3.85 -4.25
C PRO A 372 -25.64 5.34 -4.46
#